data_AF-A0A2N7PPF2-F1
#
_entry.id   AF-A0A2N7PPF2-F1
#
_cell.length_a   1.000
_cell.length_b   1.000
_cell.length_c   1.000
_cell.angle_alpha   90.00
_cell.angle_beta   90.00
_cell.angle_gamma   90.00
#
_symmetry.space_group_name_H-M   'P 1'
#
loop_
_entity.id
_entity.type
_entity.pdbx_description
1 polymer ?
#
loop_
_entity_poly.entity_id
_entity_poly.type
_entity_poly.pdbx_seq_one_letter_code
_entity_poly.pdbx_strand_id
1 'polypeptide(L)'
;MRNWVILGLIALITLIFTNPVLAQDADKMVTGFGFFSAIVLAAGLGVGFAALGCGIGMGHGIRGACEGVARNPEVAGRITVTMILGLALIESLTIYALVIALILLYANPIIPKFLTTLGLGG
;
A
#
# COMPACT_ATOMS: atom_id res chain seq x y z
N MET A 1 31.48 -11.42 1.67
CA MET A 1 30.53 -11.15 2.77
C MET A 1 29.20 -10.56 2.27
N ARG A 2 29.21 -9.58 1.35
CA ARG A 2 28.00 -8.94 0.80
C ARG A 2 26.98 -9.88 0.14
N ASN A 3 27.43 -10.89 -0.62
CA ASN A 3 26.51 -11.80 -1.34
C ASN A 3 25.81 -12.80 -0.41
N TRP A 4 26.43 -13.17 0.71
CA TRP A 4 25.84 -14.08 1.69
C TRP A 4 24.75 -13.40 2.52
N VAL A 5 24.91 -12.09 2.78
CA VAL A 5 23.87 -11.27 3.43
C VAL A 5 22.66 -11.07 2.52
N ILE A 6 22.89 -10.84 1.23
CA ILE A 6 21.81 -10.71 0.23
C ILE A 6 21.05 -12.03 0.07
N LEU A 7 21.76 -13.17 0.00
CA LEU A 7 21.13 -14.49 -0.06
C LEU A 7 20.36 -14.82 1.23
N GLY A 8 20.88 -14.44 2.40
CA GLY A 8 20.18 -14.59 3.68
C GLY A 8 18.91 -13.75 3.76
N LEU A 9 18.93 -12.52 3.26
CA LEU A 9 17.76 -11.64 3.19
C LEU A 9 16.70 -12.16 2.20
N ILE A 10 17.12 -12.70 1.05
CA ILE A 10 16.21 -13.31 0.07
C ILE A 10 15.57 -14.60 0.64
N ALA A 11 16.35 -15.42 1.34
CA ALA A 11 15.83 -16.61 2.04
C ALA A 11 14.83 -16.25 3.15
N LEU A 12 15.09 -15.17 3.89
CA LEU A 12 14.16 -14.69 4.93
C LEU A 12 12.87 -14.12 4.34
N ILE A 13 12.96 -13.38 3.22
CA ILE A 13 11.81 -12.86 2.50
C ILE A 13 10.95 -14.02 1.95
N THR A 14 11.58 -15.04 1.36
CA THR A 14 10.85 -16.21 0.82
C THR A 14 10.17 -17.02 1.93
N LEU A 15 10.78 -17.13 3.12
CA LEU A 15 10.15 -17.78 4.28
C LEU A 15 8.92 -17.02 4.81
N ILE A 16 8.88 -15.68 4.67
CA ILE A 16 7.72 -14.86 5.03
C ILE A 16 6.57 -15.05 4.02
N PHE A 17 6.87 -15.43 2.77
CA PHE A 17 5.87 -15.71 1.74
C PHE A 17 5.41 -17.18 1.65
N THR A 18 6.07 -18.10 2.35
CA THR A 18 5.56 -19.47 2.56
C THR A 18 4.42 -19.46 3.57
N ASN A 19 3.23 -19.08 3.11
CA ASN A 19 1.98 -19.32 3.83
C ASN A 19 1.60 -20.81 3.75
N PRO A 20 0.80 -21.33 4.71
CA PRO A 20 0.48 -22.75 4.88
C PRO A 20 -0.52 -23.30 3.85
N VAL A 21 -0.44 -22.87 2.59
CA VAL A 21 -1.23 -23.41 1.46
C VAL A 21 -0.92 -24.89 1.18
N LEU A 22 0.20 -25.42 1.71
CA LEU A 22 0.63 -26.81 1.53
C LEU A 22 0.40 -27.73 2.74
N ALA A 23 -0.23 -27.26 3.82
CA ALA A 23 -0.61 -28.12 4.94
C ALA A 23 -2.11 -28.43 4.88
N GLN A 24 -2.40 -29.50 4.13
CA GLN A 24 -3.71 -30.10 3.92
C GLN A 24 -4.42 -30.44 5.24
N ASP A 25 -5.47 -29.69 5.55
CA ASP A 25 -6.72 -30.28 6.05
C ASP A 25 -7.90 -29.51 5.41
N ALA A 26 -8.59 -30.20 4.51
CA ALA A 26 -9.34 -29.63 3.40
C ALA A 26 -10.77 -29.17 3.74
N ASP A 27 -11.22 -29.27 5.00
CA ASP A 27 -12.66 -29.16 5.31
C ASP A 27 -13.11 -27.88 6.03
N LYS A 28 -12.22 -26.92 6.28
CA LYS A 28 -12.61 -25.59 6.85
C LYS A 28 -11.91 -24.39 6.21
N MET A 29 -11.37 -24.53 5.00
CA MET A 29 -10.46 -23.51 4.44
C MET A 29 -11.17 -22.31 3.77
N VAL A 30 -12.49 -22.24 3.68
CA VAL A 30 -13.10 -21.32 2.70
C VAL A 30 -14.24 -20.43 3.22
N THR A 31 -14.76 -20.65 4.43
CA THR A 31 -16.03 -19.99 4.85
C THR A 31 -16.00 -19.18 6.15
N GLY A 32 -14.87 -18.90 6.79
CA GLY A 32 -14.90 -18.20 8.08
C GLY A 32 -13.68 -17.34 8.37
N PHE A 33 -13.89 -16.03 8.50
CA PHE A 33 -12.99 -15.02 9.11
C PHE A 33 -11.62 -14.80 8.44
N GLY A 34 -10.91 -15.83 7.96
CA GLY A 34 -9.53 -15.76 7.46
C GLY A 34 -9.34 -15.09 6.08
N PHE A 35 -10.22 -15.37 5.11
CA PHE A 35 -10.14 -14.73 3.79
C PHE A 35 -10.45 -13.23 3.87
N PHE A 36 -11.49 -12.87 4.62
CA PHE A 36 -11.86 -11.47 4.85
C PHE A 36 -10.82 -10.73 5.69
N SER A 37 -10.24 -11.35 6.72
CA SER A 37 -9.18 -10.74 7.51
C SER A 37 -7.92 -10.48 6.68
N ALA A 38 -7.56 -11.38 5.76
CA ALA A 38 -6.45 -11.17 4.84
C ALA A 38 -6.68 -9.95 3.92
N ILE A 39 -7.90 -9.75 3.41
CA ILE A 39 -8.25 -8.57 2.60
C ILE A 39 -8.12 -7.28 3.43
N VAL A 40 -8.65 -7.27 4.65
CA VAL A 40 -8.58 -6.10 5.54
C VAL A 40 -7.13 -5.75 5.90
N LEU A 41 -6.31 -6.76 6.20
CA LEU A 41 -4.88 -6.56 6.47
C LEU A 41 -4.13 -6.06 5.24
N ALA A 42 -4.38 -6.63 4.05
CA ALA A 42 -3.75 -6.18 2.81
C ALA A 42 -4.15 -4.74 2.46
N ALA A 43 -5.41 -4.36 2.63
CA ALA A 43 -5.91 -3.02 2.42
C ALA A 43 -5.26 -2.01 3.39
N GLY A 44 -5.25 -2.33 4.69
CA GLY A 44 -4.67 -1.46 5.72
C GLY A 44 -3.15 -1.28 5.56
N LEU A 45 -2.42 -2.37 5.32
CA LEU A 45 -0.97 -2.32 5.09
C LEU A 45 -0.63 -1.60 3.78
N GLY A 46 -1.38 -1.85 2.70
CA GLY A 46 -1.16 -1.21 1.41
C GLY A 46 -1.29 0.32 1.49
N VAL A 47 -2.36 0.82 2.12
CA VAL A 47 -2.55 2.26 2.33
C VAL A 47 -1.52 2.81 3.30
N GLY A 48 -1.21 2.08 4.38
CA GLY A 48 -0.20 2.48 5.36
C GLY A 48 1.17 2.70 4.73
N PHE A 49 1.65 1.77 3.89
CA PHE A 49 2.92 1.93 3.20
C PHE A 49 2.91 3.05 2.16
N ALA A 50 1.81 3.22 1.42
CA ALA A 50 1.67 4.34 0.50
C ALA A 50 1.73 5.69 1.22
N ALA A 51 0.98 5.84 2.33
CA ALA A 51 0.98 7.05 3.15
C ALA A 51 2.36 7.33 3.78
N LEU A 52 3.08 6.30 4.21
CA LEU A 52 4.46 6.45 4.71
C LEU A 52 5.40 7.00 3.63
N GLY A 53 5.36 6.44 2.42
CA GLY A 53 6.17 6.91 1.30
C GLY A 53 5.86 8.36 0.91
N CYS A 54 4.57 8.69 0.79
CA CYS A 54 4.14 10.04 0.46
C CYS A 54 4.45 11.03 1.58
N GLY A 55 4.27 10.68 2.85
CA GLY A 55 4.64 11.53 3.99
C GLY A 55 6.12 11.93 3.99
N ILE A 56 7.01 10.97 3.70
CA ILE A 56 8.45 11.23 3.57
C ILE A 56 8.73 12.15 2.38
N GLY A 57 8.17 11.85 1.20
CA GLY A 57 8.38 12.65 -0.01
C GLY A 57 7.88 14.09 0.14
N MET A 58 6.67 14.27 0.69
CA MET A 58 6.08 15.57 0.96
C MET A 58 6.92 16.37 1.97
N GLY A 59 7.39 15.73 3.05
CA GLY A 59 8.23 16.38 4.06
C GLY A 59 9.54 16.93 3.47
N HIS A 60 10.19 16.17 2.59
CA HIS A 60 11.39 16.64 1.89
C HIS A 60 11.10 17.79 0.94
N GLY A 61 10.00 17.72 0.16
CA GLY A 61 9.58 18.79 -0.75
C GLY A 61 9.27 20.09 -0.02
N ILE A 62 8.51 20.02 1.09
CA ILE A 62 8.16 21.18 1.92
C ILE A 62 9.40 21.80 2.54
N ARG A 63 10.33 20.99 3.05
CA ARG A 63 11.60 21.52 3.58
C ARG A 63 12.35 22.33 2.53
N GLY A 64 12.49 21.79 1.30
CA GLY A 64 13.13 22.50 0.20
C GLY A 64 12.42 23.80 -0.17
N ALA A 65 11.08 23.81 -0.15
CA ALA A 65 10.29 25.02 -0.37
C ALA A 65 10.51 26.07 0.73
N CYS A 66 10.49 25.68 2.01
CA CYS A 66 10.75 26.58 3.13
C CYS A 66 12.15 27.20 3.07
N GLU A 67 13.17 26.40 2.78
CA GLU A 67 14.54 26.90 2.61
C GLU A 67 14.64 27.85 1.40
N GLY A 68 13.93 27.56 0.30
CA GLY A 68 13.85 28.42 -0.87
C GLY A 68 13.20 29.78 -0.58
N VAL A 69 12.08 29.77 0.15
CA VAL A 69 11.36 30.98 0.60
C VAL A 69 12.24 31.80 1.55
N ALA A 70 12.93 31.16 2.49
CA ALA A 70 13.80 31.85 3.44
C ALA A 70 14.96 32.57 2.75
N ARG A 71 15.51 32.01 1.66
CA ARG A 71 16.60 32.61 0.88
C ARG A 71 16.12 33.69 -0.08
N ASN A 72 14.93 33.53 -0.67
CA ASN A 72 14.39 34.44 -1.68
C ASN A 72 12.90 34.76 -1.40
N PRO A 73 12.61 35.65 -0.43
CA PRO A 73 11.25 35.95 -0.01
C PRO A 73 10.42 36.62 -1.12
N GLU A 74 11.07 37.33 -2.03
CA GLU A 74 10.47 38.01 -3.17
C GLU A 74 9.79 37.07 -4.19
N VAL A 75 10.20 35.80 -4.26
CA VAL A 75 9.58 34.78 -5.14
C VAL A 75 8.76 33.75 -4.36
N ALA A 76 8.46 34.00 -3.09
CA ALA A 76 7.78 33.04 -2.21
C ALA A 76 6.45 32.54 -2.80
N GLY A 77 5.67 33.42 -3.42
CA GLY A 77 4.41 33.04 -4.07
C GLY A 77 4.60 31.99 -5.18
N ARG A 78 5.62 32.12 -6.02
CA ARG A 78 5.91 31.15 -7.11
C ARG A 78 6.44 29.82 -6.57
N ILE A 79 7.21 29.86 -5.47
CA ILE A 79 7.68 28.65 -4.78
C ILE A 79 6.48 27.89 -4.20
N THR A 80 5.57 28.57 -3.52
CA THR A 80 4.36 27.96 -2.94
C THR A 80 3.48 27.30 -4.00
N VAL A 81 3.28 27.92 -5.16
CA VAL A 81 2.50 27.33 -6.26
C VAL A 81 3.16 26.05 -6.77
N THR A 82 4.47 26.08 -7.04
CA THR A 82 5.22 24.90 -7.48
C THR A 82 5.21 23.79 -6.42
N MET A 83 5.34 24.16 -5.14
CA MET A 83 5.25 23.24 -4.02
C MET A 83 3.89 22.55 -3.95
N ILE A 84 2.79 23.31 -3.96
CA ILE A 84 1.43 22.76 -3.89
C ILE A 84 1.16 21.83 -5.07
N LEU A 85 1.59 22.22 -6.28
CA LEU A 85 1.46 21.35 -7.45
C LEU A 85 2.23 20.05 -7.21
N GLY A 86 3.51 20.11 -6.85
CA GLY A 86 4.32 18.92 -6.55
C GLY A 86 3.71 18.02 -5.47
N LEU A 87 3.19 18.60 -4.38
CA LEU A 87 2.51 17.87 -3.31
C LEU A 87 1.24 17.18 -3.80
N ALA A 88 0.43 17.85 -4.63
CA ALA A 88 -0.77 17.25 -5.20
C ALA A 88 -0.44 16.05 -6.11
N LEU A 89 0.65 16.12 -6.88
CA LEU A 89 1.10 15.00 -7.71
C LEU A 89 1.61 13.83 -6.86
N ILE A 90 2.38 14.09 -5.81
CA ILE A 90 2.85 13.06 -4.88
C ILE A 90 1.65 12.37 -4.22
N GLU A 91 0.66 13.14 -3.77
CA GLU A 91 -0.45 12.60 -3.02
C GLU A 91 -1.42 11.75 -3.86
N SER A 92 -1.43 11.93 -5.18
CA SER A 92 -2.21 11.08 -6.09
C SER A 92 -1.88 9.59 -5.93
N LEU A 93 -0.63 9.24 -5.58
CA LEU A 93 -0.21 7.85 -5.34
C LEU A 93 -0.86 7.27 -4.08
N THR A 94 -0.95 8.07 -3.00
CA THR A 94 -1.66 7.69 -1.77
C THR A 94 -3.14 7.47 -2.06
N ILE A 95 -3.75 8.35 -2.84
CA ILE A 95 -5.16 8.25 -3.23
C ILE A 95 -5.41 7.00 -4.09
N TYR A 96 -4.51 6.63 -4.99
CA TYR A 96 -4.64 5.38 -5.75
C TYR A 96 -4.59 4.14 -4.85
N ALA A 97 -3.69 4.11 -3.87
CA ALA A 97 -3.66 3.03 -2.89
C ALA A 97 -4.96 2.97 -2.06
N LEU A 98 -5.49 4.13 -1.64
CA LEU A 98 -6.77 4.24 -0.95
C LEU A 98 -7.93 3.72 -1.81
N VAL A 99 -7.99 4.11 -3.09
CA VAL A 99 -9.03 3.67 -4.02
C VAL A 99 -9.00 2.14 -4.18
N ILE A 100 -7.82 1.55 -4.35
CA ILE A 100 -7.67 0.09 -4.44
C ILE A 100 -8.14 -0.58 -3.14
N ALA A 101 -7.76 -0.06 -1.98
CA ALA A 101 -8.21 -0.57 -0.69
C ALA A 101 -9.73 -0.50 -0.53
N LEU A 102 -10.36 0.61 -0.94
CA LEU A 102 -11.82 0.75 -0.92
C LEU A 102 -12.50 -0.24 -1.87
N ILE A 103 -11.95 -0.47 -3.06
CA ILE A 103 -12.45 -1.50 -3.99
C ILE A 103 -12.37 -2.89 -3.37
N LEU A 104 -11.25 -3.23 -2.72
CA LEU A 104 -11.08 -4.54 -2.09
C LEU A 104 -12.03 -4.78 -0.91
N LEU A 105 -12.36 -3.72 -0.17
CA LEU A 105 -13.25 -3.80 1.00
C LEU A 105 -14.73 -3.77 0.64
N TYR A 106 -15.13 -2.92 -0.31
CA TYR A 106 -16.55 -2.62 -0.56
C TYR A 106 -17.05 -3.04 -1.94
N ALA A 107 -16.17 -3.18 -2.93
CA ALA A 107 -16.53 -3.48 -4.31
C ALA A 107 -15.71 -4.65 -4.88
N ASN A 108 -15.45 -5.66 -4.04
CA ASN A 108 -14.52 -6.72 -4.36
C ASN A 108 -15.05 -7.57 -5.54
N PRO A 109 -14.36 -7.59 -6.70
CA PRO A 109 -14.84 -8.31 -7.88
C PRO A 109 -14.70 -9.83 -7.78
N ILE A 110 -13.95 -10.32 -6.78
CA ILE A 110 -13.61 -11.74 -6.62
C ILE A 110 -14.65 -12.45 -5.74
N ILE A 111 -15.22 -11.78 -4.73
CA ILE A 111 -16.17 -12.39 -3.79
C ILE A 111 -17.39 -13.02 -4.49
N PRO A 112 -18.09 -12.35 -5.43
CA PRO A 112 -19.25 -12.94 -6.09
C PRO A 112 -18.91 -14.19 -6.93
N LYS A 113 -17.77 -14.15 -7.62
CA LYS A 113 -17.26 -15.28 -8.42
C LYS A 113 -16.83 -16.45 -7.53
N PHE A 114 -16.26 -16.15 -6.37
CA PHE A 114 -15.87 -17.14 -5.39
C PHE A 114 -17.09 -17.85 -4.78
N LEU A 115 -18.10 -17.10 -4.37
CA LEU A 115 -19.34 -17.65 -3.79
C LEU A 115 -20.11 -18.52 -4.79
N THR A 116 -20.19 -18.11 -6.06
CA THR A 116 -20.81 -18.91 -7.14
C THR A 116 -20.03 -20.17 -7.46
N THR A 117 -18.69 -20.13 -7.47
CA THR A 117 -17.85 -21.33 -7.65
C THR A 117 -18.03 -22.35 -6.52
N LEU A 118 -18.38 -21.89 -5.31
CA LEU A 118 -18.63 -22.73 -4.15
C LEU A 118 -20.06 -23.28 -4.05
N GLY A 119 -20.93 -23.00 -5.03
CA GLY A 119 -22.34 -23.40 -4.99
C GLY A 119 -23.15 -22.74 -3.87
N LEU A 120 -22.59 -21.70 -3.24
CA LEU A 120 -23.23 -20.88 -2.21
C LEU A 120 -23.83 -19.58 -2.79
N GLY A 121 -23.63 -19.34 -4.09
CA GLY A 121 -24.28 -18.27 -4.83
C GLY A 121 -25.57 -18.78 -5.45
N GLY A 122 -26.70 -18.20 -5.06
CA GLY A 122 -27.94 -18.29 -5.83
C GLY A 122 -27.83 -17.59 -7.18
#